data_AF-A0AAE9MVD7-F1
#
_entry.id   AF-A0AAE9MVD7-F1
#
_cell.length_a   1.000
_cell.length_b   1.000
_cell.length_c   1.000
_cell.angle_alpha   90.00
_cell.angle_beta   90.00
_cell.angle_gamma   90.00
#
_symmetry.space_group_name_H-M   'P 1'
#
loop_
_entity.id
_entity.type
_entity.pdbx_description
1 polymer ?
#
loop_
_entity_poly.entity_id
_entity_poly.type
_entity_poly.pdbx_seq_one_letter_code
_entity_poly.pdbx_strand_id
1 'polypeptide(L)'
;MLPFYFLSITTNLIMGLILVFFDRTVRGDEPADRENKYPVLREPTFLLLVTIFSGFTAISKMLSPIGTNIVILGDFLPVVAGLAGSIVFLGRYLESISASLPDFFGLVKNYDEIIGYVCLASSVLHLLFSKAIFI
;
A
#
# COMPACT_ATOMS: atom_id res chain seq x y z
N MET A 1 4.68 2.70 -19.39
CA MET A 1 4.66 3.10 -17.97
C MET A 1 3.31 3.60 -17.48
N LEU A 2 2.53 4.32 -18.30
CA LEU A 2 1.28 4.94 -17.86
C LEU A 2 0.29 3.99 -17.13
N PRO A 3 0.09 2.72 -17.56
CA PRO A 3 -0.73 1.78 -16.79
C PRO A 3 -0.18 1.49 -15.39
N PHE A 4 1.13 1.26 -15.25
CA PHE A 4 1.78 1.04 -13.95
C PHE A 4 1.78 2.28 -13.07
N TYR A 5 1.82 3.46 -13.68
CA TYR A 5 1.70 4.73 -13.00
C TYR A 5 0.32 4.86 -12.32
N PHE A 6 -0.76 4.68 -13.08
CA PHE A 6 -2.12 4.73 -12.51
C PHE A 6 -2.41 3.58 -11.56
N LEU A 7 -1.90 2.38 -11.86
CA LEU A 7 -2.08 1.24 -10.97
C LEU A 7 -1.38 1.48 -9.63
N SER A 8 -0.16 2.02 -9.62
CA SER A 8 0.56 2.42 -8.40
C SER A 8 -0.16 3.50 -7.60
N ILE A 9 -0.74 4.51 -8.26
CA ILE A 9 -1.57 5.52 -7.57
C ILE A 9 -2.78 4.85 -6.94
N THR A 10 -3.46 4.00 -7.71
CA THR A 10 -4.71 3.35 -7.29
C THR A 10 -4.47 2.41 -6.12
N THR A 11 -3.46 1.55 -6.18
CA THR A 11 -3.16 0.61 -5.08
C THR A 11 -2.71 1.33 -3.82
N ASN A 12 -1.86 2.36 -3.94
CA ASN A 12 -1.47 3.18 -2.79
C ASN A 12 -2.68 3.92 -2.19
N LEU A 13 -3.57 4.44 -3.02
CA LEU A 13 -4.78 5.10 -2.55
C LEU A 13 -5.71 4.12 -1.82
N ILE A 14 -5.95 2.94 -2.41
CA ILE A 14 -6.78 1.90 -1.80
C ILE A 14 -6.20 1.46 -0.45
N MET A 15 -4.92 1.11 -0.39
CA MET A 15 -4.26 0.71 0.85
C MET A 15 -4.30 1.84 1.90
N GLY A 16 -4.01 3.08 1.48
CA GLY A 16 -4.05 4.24 2.37
C GLY A 16 -5.44 4.49 2.96
N LEU A 17 -6.48 4.42 2.13
CA LEU A 17 -7.86 4.57 2.59
C LEU A 17 -8.27 3.47 3.58
N ILE A 18 -7.87 2.23 3.31
CA ILE A 18 -8.19 1.09 4.17
C ILE A 18 -7.51 1.25 5.53
N LEU A 19 -6.20 1.46 5.56
CA LEU A 19 -5.42 1.52 6.79
C LEU A 19 -5.76 2.74 7.66
N VAL A 20 -6.15 3.87 7.04
CA VAL A 20 -6.44 5.11 7.78
C VAL A 20 -7.92 5.22 8.20
N PHE A 21 -8.86 4.81 7.34
CA PHE A 21 -10.28 5.12 7.53
C PHE A 21 -11.20 3.90 7.69
N PHE A 22 -10.96 2.81 6.97
CA PHE A 22 -11.95 1.71 6.89
C PHE A 22 -11.66 0.51 7.80
N ASP A 23 -10.39 0.22 8.05
CA ASP A 23 -9.96 -0.93 8.85
C ASP A 23 -8.73 -0.54 9.68
N ARG A 24 -8.92 0.51 10.47
CA ARG A 24 -7.90 1.03 11.39
C ARG A 24 -7.66 0.01 12.49
N THR A 25 -6.39 -0.26 12.76
CA THR A 25 -5.96 -1.20 13.80
C THR A 25 -5.27 -0.45 14.94
N VAL A 26 -5.53 -0.84 16.19
CA VAL A 26 -4.97 -0.15 17.37
C VAL A 26 -3.69 -0.83 17.86
N ARG A 27 -3.67 -2.17 17.86
CA ARG A 27 -2.50 -3.02 18.16
C ARG A 27 -2.67 -4.38 17.48
N GLY A 28 -1.69 -4.82 16.70
CA GLY A 28 -1.83 -6.02 15.89
C GLY A 28 -2.95 -5.87 14.85
N ASP A 29 -3.64 -6.95 14.53
CA ASP A 29 -4.74 -6.93 13.54
C ASP A 29 -6.13 -6.68 14.17
N GLU A 30 -6.19 -6.25 15.45
CA GLU A 30 -7.45 -5.98 16.13
C GLU A 30 -8.11 -4.69 15.58
N PRO A 31 -9.36 -4.77 15.09
CA PRO A 31 -10.07 -3.60 14.56
C PRO A 31 -10.37 -2.60 15.68
N ALA A 32 -10.05 -1.32 15.43
CA ALA A 32 -10.20 -0.22 16.38
C ALA A 32 -11.65 -0.06 16.90
N ASP A 33 -12.62 -0.43 16.07
CA ASP A 33 -14.02 -0.11 16.28
C ASP A 33 -14.80 -1.29 16.90
N ARG A 34 -14.10 -2.38 17.29
CA ARG A 34 -14.64 -3.66 17.81
C ARG A 34 -15.61 -4.41 16.88
N GLU A 35 -16.10 -3.77 15.82
CA GLU A 35 -16.97 -4.34 14.80
C GLU A 35 -16.34 -4.14 13.42
N ASN A 36 -16.17 -5.23 12.66
CA ASN A 36 -15.62 -5.13 11.31
C ASN A 36 -16.73 -4.68 10.34
N LYS A 37 -16.83 -3.37 10.15
CA LYS A 37 -17.85 -2.74 9.29
C LYS A 37 -17.74 -3.15 7.82
N TYR A 38 -16.58 -3.62 7.37
CA TYR A 38 -16.31 -3.94 5.97
C TYR A 38 -15.59 -5.30 5.84
N PRO A 39 -16.32 -6.44 5.93
CA PRO A 39 -15.72 -7.78 5.94
C PRO A 39 -14.91 -8.11 4.67
N VAL A 40 -15.30 -7.57 3.52
CA VAL A 40 -14.60 -7.76 2.24
C VAL A 40 -13.14 -7.27 2.29
N LEU A 41 -12.84 -6.23 3.10
CA LEU A 41 -11.49 -5.68 3.22
C LEU A 41 -10.51 -6.62 3.92
N ARG A 42 -11.02 -7.64 4.62
CA ARG A 42 -10.23 -8.69 5.28
C ARG A 42 -10.33 -10.04 4.59
N GLU A 43 -10.98 -10.12 3.43
CA GLU A 43 -11.08 -11.37 2.67
C GLU A 43 -9.71 -11.76 2.11
N PRO A 44 -9.26 -13.04 2.24
CA PRO A 44 -7.93 -13.46 1.82
C PRO A 44 -7.62 -13.14 0.35
N THR A 45 -8.59 -13.34 -0.54
CA THR A 45 -8.45 -13.05 -1.97
C THR A 45 -8.25 -11.56 -2.22
N PHE A 46 -9.00 -10.70 -1.53
CA PHE A 46 -8.85 -9.26 -1.65
C PHE A 46 -7.46 -8.80 -1.17
N LEU A 47 -7.04 -9.25 0.02
CA LEU A 47 -5.74 -8.92 0.60
C LEU A 47 -4.59 -9.36 -0.32
N LEU A 48 -4.69 -10.56 -0.89
CA LEU A 48 -3.69 -11.10 -1.81
C LEU A 48 -3.63 -10.30 -3.12
N LEU A 49 -4.78 -9.95 -3.70
CA LEU A 49 -4.82 -9.16 -4.94
C LEU A 49 -4.19 -7.78 -4.75
N VAL A 50 -4.52 -7.07 -3.66
CA VAL A 50 -3.93 -5.77 -3.33
C VAL A 50 -2.42 -5.90 -3.12
N THR A 51 -1.98 -6.93 -2.41
CA THR A 51 -0.55 -7.23 -2.18
C THR A 51 0.18 -7.42 -3.50
N ILE A 52 -0.32 -8.28 -4.40
CA ILE A 52 0.32 -8.59 -5.67
C ILE A 52 0.34 -7.37 -6.57
N PHE A 53 -0.78 -6.67 -6.75
CA PHE A 53 -0.83 -5.50 -7.63
C PHE A 53 0.05 -4.37 -7.11
N SER A 54 0.04 -4.08 -5.81
CA SER A 54 0.91 -3.05 -5.23
C SER A 54 2.38 -3.43 -5.35
N GLY A 55 2.76 -4.64 -4.91
CA GLY A 55 4.16 -5.08 -4.95
C GLY A 55 4.70 -5.15 -6.37
N PHE A 56 3.93 -5.72 -7.31
CA PHE A 56 4.33 -5.80 -8.71
C PHE A 56 4.50 -4.42 -9.34
N THR A 57 3.60 -3.47 -9.06
CA THR A 57 3.74 -2.10 -9.60
C THR A 57 4.93 -1.38 -9.03
N ALA A 58 5.22 -1.52 -7.73
CA ALA A 58 6.36 -0.88 -7.11
C ALA A 58 7.69 -1.40 -7.71
N ILE A 59 7.84 -2.71 -7.86
CA ILE A 59 9.00 -3.32 -8.53
C ILE A 59 9.10 -2.85 -9.98
N SER A 60 7.98 -2.85 -10.72
CA SER A 60 7.94 -2.42 -12.12
C SER A 60 8.37 -0.95 -12.28
N LYS A 61 7.96 -0.07 -11.36
CA LYS A 61 8.34 1.35 -11.36
C LYS A 61 9.79 1.58 -10.97
N MET A 62 10.39 0.75 -10.12
CA MET A 62 11.84 0.79 -9.86
C MET A 62 12.65 0.43 -11.10
N LEU A 63 12.21 -0.58 -11.85
CA LEU A 63 12.92 -1.04 -13.05
C LEU A 63 12.84 -0.03 -14.19
N SER A 64 11.77 0.75 -14.27
CA SER A 64 11.57 1.67 -15.37
C SER A 64 10.78 2.93 -14.98
N PRO A 65 11.45 3.86 -14.30
CA PRO A 65 10.84 5.11 -13.85
C PRO A 65 10.59 6.10 -15.00
N ILE A 66 9.65 7.04 -14.82
CA ILE A 66 9.24 8.00 -15.86
C ILE A 66 9.93 9.35 -15.66
N GLY A 67 10.81 9.76 -16.59
CA GLY A 67 11.47 11.07 -16.62
C GLY A 67 12.97 10.99 -16.92
N THR A 68 13.62 12.10 -17.30
CA THR A 68 15.02 12.11 -17.79
C THR A 68 16.06 12.73 -16.84
N ASN A 69 15.69 13.55 -15.84
CA ASN A 69 16.69 14.34 -15.10
C ASN A 69 16.65 14.29 -13.55
N ILE A 70 15.54 13.94 -12.88
CA ILE A 70 15.50 13.73 -11.40
C ILE A 70 14.54 12.58 -11.07
N VAL A 71 14.83 11.45 -11.70
CA VAL A 71 14.01 10.23 -11.77
C VAL A 71 13.81 9.56 -10.41
N ILE A 72 14.76 9.76 -9.49
CA ILE A 72 14.85 9.03 -8.22
C ILE A 72 13.99 9.66 -7.12
N LEU A 73 13.50 10.90 -7.23
CA LEU A 73 12.67 11.50 -6.17
C LEU A 73 11.16 11.36 -6.43
N GLY A 74 10.72 11.45 -7.69
CA GLY A 74 9.28 11.46 -8.02
C GLY A 74 8.59 10.10 -7.90
N ASP A 75 9.24 9.05 -8.40
CA ASP A 75 8.69 7.67 -8.39
C ASP A 75 9.11 6.87 -7.15
N PHE A 76 10.14 7.29 -6.41
CA PHE A 76 10.62 6.56 -5.24
C PHE A 76 9.64 6.60 -4.07
N LEU A 77 9.03 7.76 -3.81
CA LEU A 77 8.03 7.87 -2.75
C LEU A 77 6.85 6.89 -2.94
N PRO A 78 6.18 6.84 -4.11
CA PRO A 78 5.11 5.87 -4.34
C PRO A 78 5.58 4.42 -4.39
N VAL A 79 6.83 4.16 -4.78
CA VAL A 79 7.43 2.82 -4.71
C VAL A 79 7.59 2.36 -3.26
N VAL A 80 8.22 3.18 -2.41
CA VAL A 80 8.44 2.83 -0.99
C VAL A 80 7.11 2.69 -0.26
N ALA A 81 6.16 3.58 -0.52
CA ALA A 81 4.81 3.49 0.01
C ALA A 81 4.13 2.18 -0.43
N GLY A 82 4.19 1.86 -1.72
CA GLY A 82 3.58 0.65 -2.28
C GLY A 82 4.18 -0.65 -1.74
N LEU A 83 5.49 -0.69 -1.55
CA LEU A 83 6.18 -1.81 -0.92
C LEU A 83 5.79 -1.95 0.55
N ALA A 84 5.85 -0.87 1.33
CA ALA A 84 5.47 -0.90 2.74
C ALA A 84 4.01 -1.35 2.92
N GLY A 85 3.08 -0.78 2.15
CA GLY A 85 1.68 -1.21 2.15
C GLY A 85 1.50 -2.67 1.73
N SER A 86 2.25 -3.14 0.73
CA SER A 86 2.18 -4.54 0.31
C SER A 86 2.64 -5.51 1.41
N ILE A 87 3.64 -5.14 2.21
CA ILE A 87 4.12 -5.96 3.33
C ILE A 87 3.05 -6.06 4.42
N VAL A 88 2.36 -4.95 4.71
CA VAL A 88 1.23 -4.93 5.65
C VAL A 88 0.12 -5.87 5.19
N PHE A 89 -0.35 -5.71 3.95
CA PHE A 89 -1.43 -6.53 3.40
C PHE A 89 -1.04 -8.00 3.26
N LEU A 90 0.23 -8.29 2.95
CA LEU A 90 0.76 -9.65 2.98
C LEU A 90 0.70 -10.24 4.40
N GLY A 91 1.06 -9.46 5.42
CA GLY A 91 0.95 -9.87 6.82
C GLY A 91 -0.49 -10.18 7.25
N ARG A 92 -1.46 -9.38 6.79
CA ARG A 92 -2.90 -9.64 7.00
C ARG A 92 -3.36 -10.90 6.27
N TYR A 93 -2.92 -11.10 5.04
CA TYR A 93 -3.20 -12.32 4.27
C TYR A 93 -2.65 -13.56 4.97
N LEU A 94 -1.40 -13.53 5.43
CA LEU A 94 -0.77 -14.68 6.10
C LEU A 94 -1.51 -15.07 7.39
N GLU A 95 -1.97 -14.10 8.19
CA GLU A 95 -2.82 -14.39 9.36
C GLU A 95 -4.17 -14.97 8.99
N SER A 96 -4.74 -14.59 7.84
CA SER A 96 -6.02 -15.14 7.39
C SER A 96 -5.96 -16.63 7.01
N ILE A 97 -4.77 -17.15 6.69
CA ILE A 97 -4.57 -18.53 6.26
C ILE A 97 -3.72 -19.38 7.22
N SER A 98 -3.05 -18.76 8.19
CA SER A 98 -2.11 -19.41 9.11
C SER A 98 -2.28 -18.88 10.53
N ALA A 99 -2.23 -19.79 11.51
CA ALA A 99 -2.36 -19.44 12.94
C ALA A 99 -1.11 -18.74 13.51
N SER A 100 0.02 -18.75 12.81
CA SER A 100 1.27 -18.14 13.26
C SER A 100 1.82 -17.17 12.22
N LEU A 101 1.91 -15.89 12.59
CA LEU A 101 2.54 -14.85 11.79
C LEU A 101 4.00 -14.66 12.24
N PRO A 102 4.99 -14.62 11.31
CA PRO A 102 6.36 -14.30 11.67
C PRO A 102 6.51 -12.90 12.29
N ASP A 103 7.41 -12.76 13.27
CA ASP A 103 7.62 -11.53 14.06
C ASP A 103 7.84 -10.27 13.20
N PHE A 104 8.49 -10.43 12.03
CA PHE A 104 8.70 -9.34 11.07
C PHE A 104 7.38 -8.65 10.67
N PHE A 105 6.36 -9.43 10.33
CA PHE A 105 5.07 -8.86 9.91
C PHE A 105 4.30 -8.27 11.10
N GLY A 106 4.43 -8.86 12.29
CA GLY A 106 3.88 -8.29 13.52
C GLY A 106 4.51 -6.94 13.88
N LEU A 107 5.81 -6.77 13.64
CA LEU A 107 6.50 -5.49 13.84
C LEU A 107 6.00 -4.42 12.86
N VAL A 108 5.88 -4.75 11.57
CA VAL A 108 5.42 -3.81 10.54
C VAL A 108 3.97 -3.39 10.80
N LYS A 109 3.13 -4.29 11.31
CA LYS A 109 1.73 -4.01 11.69
C LYS A 109 1.57 -2.90 12.71
N ASN A 110 2.54 -2.72 13.61
CA ASN A 110 2.53 -1.61 14.57
C ASN A 110 2.63 -0.23 13.90
N TYR A 111 2.99 -0.19 12.61
CA TYR A 111 3.12 1.01 11.81
C TYR A 111 2.05 1.11 10.71
N ASP A 112 1.01 0.26 10.74
CA ASP A 112 -0.06 0.21 9.72
C ASP A 112 -0.66 1.60 9.45
N GLU A 113 -0.96 2.36 10.50
CA GLU A 113 -1.56 3.69 10.36
C GLU A 113 -0.60 4.67 9.68
N ILE A 114 0.69 4.66 10.06
CA ILE A 114 1.71 5.53 9.47
C ILE A 114 1.93 5.16 8.00
N ILE A 115 2.02 3.86 7.71
CA ILE A 115 2.13 3.33 6.35
C ILE A 115 0.89 3.75 5.54
N GLY A 116 -0.29 3.70 6.14
CA GLY A 116 -1.54 4.19 5.56
C GLY A 116 -1.47 5.66 5.16
N TYR A 117 -1.03 6.54 6.05
CA TYR A 117 -0.84 7.97 5.72
C TYR A 117 0.20 8.17 4.62
N VAL A 118 1.30 7.42 4.62
CA VAL A 118 2.33 7.50 3.57
C VAL A 118 1.78 7.07 2.21
N CYS A 119 1.01 5.97 2.17
CA CYS A 119 0.31 5.51 0.96
C CYS A 119 -0.69 6.55 0.43
N LEU A 120 -1.45 7.17 1.34
CA LEU A 120 -2.44 8.18 0.98
C LEU A 120 -1.77 9.48 0.50
N ALA A 121 -0.80 9.99 1.25
CA ALA A 121 -0.04 11.18 0.86
C ALA A 121 0.69 10.94 -0.46
N SER A 122 1.32 9.78 -0.64
CA SER A 122 2.04 9.47 -1.86
C SER A 122 1.12 9.36 -3.07
N SER A 123 -0.06 8.76 -2.94
CA SER A 123 -1.01 8.67 -4.06
C SER A 123 -1.57 10.04 -4.45
N VAL A 124 -1.92 10.88 -3.47
CA VAL A 124 -2.39 12.25 -3.69
C VAL A 124 -1.30 13.11 -4.33
N LEU A 125 -0.09 13.11 -3.77
CA LEU A 125 1.04 13.87 -4.31
C LEU A 125 1.38 13.42 -5.73
N HIS A 126 1.43 12.10 -5.96
CA HIS A 126 1.79 11.57 -7.27
C HIS A 126 0.71 11.85 -8.32
N LEU A 127 -0.57 11.91 -7.93
CA LEU A 127 -1.69 12.29 -8.81
C LEU A 127 -1.73 13.81 -9.09
N LEU A 128 -1.55 14.66 -8.07
CA LEU A 128 -1.61 16.12 -8.21
C LEU A 128 -0.39 16.70 -8.94
N PHE A 129 0.80 16.18 -8.65
CA PHE A 129 2.06 16.61 -9.28
C PHE A 129 2.43 15.77 -10.51
N SER A 130 1.46 15.08 -11.09
CA SER A 130 1.53 14.41 -12.40
C SER A 130 2.09 15.33 -13.50
N LYS A 131 1.88 16.65 -13.39
CA LYS A 131 2.28 17.67 -14.38
C LYS A 131 3.77 18.02 -14.44
N ALA A 132 4.66 17.43 -13.65
CA ALA A 132 6.11 17.50 -13.90
C ALA A 132 6.58 16.56 -15.03
N ILE A 133 5.67 15.77 -15.65
CA ILE A 133 6.00 14.63 -16.52
C ILE A 133 5.31 14.66 -17.91
N PHE A 134 4.38 15.59 -18.19
CA PHE A 134 3.70 15.68 -19.50
C PHE A 134 4.12 16.87 -20.38
N ILE A 135 5.31 17.45 -20.13
CA ILE A 135 6.07 18.24 -21.11
C ILE A 135 7.52 17.76 -21.07
#